data_AF-A0A498L4Z3-F1
#
_entry.id   AF-A0A498L4Z3-F1
#
_cell.length_a   1.000
_cell.length_b   1.000
_cell.length_c   1.000
_cell.angle_alpha   90.00
_cell.angle_beta   90.00
_cell.angle_gamma   90.00
#
_symmetry.space_group_name_H-M   'P 1'
#
loop_
_entity.id
_entity.type
_entity.pdbx_description
1 polymer ?
#
loop_
_entity_poly.entity_id
_entity_poly.type
_entity_poly.pdbx_seq_one_letter_code
_entity_poly.pdbx_strand_id
1 'polypeptide(L)'
;MADDWYETVYENEHDVVNEFIRKKQSTGCSHRTLNSYSRTLKKFFHEQFPDLSPSEVTVRHVEDYVVTLDQRGLSQNTKRRYLESLSAFYDWTMKRPRFEEITGNPAAVVLEDIPKKIRKRPDCATWENGAKIIRNMTDPRNKTVAVLLAKTGCRVSEALEVKMDDLMLDEGFIRLRKRKGGKQTVVPVDEETIQAIERFKFTRPSHGDSDYLFLSIRGNRVSKTQVQRAVKQAAVQADVMERGEDRFHKKFTPHTYRTVFTTLMRNQGMKQHVLRYIRGDAASETMDIYTRVDREDAREEYLSCVKILGL
;
A
#
# COMPACT_ATOMS: atom_id res chain seq x y z
N MET A 1 10.28 0.92 21.49
CA MET A 1 9.68 2.23 21.23
C MET A 1 10.05 2.69 19.83
N ALA A 2 9.46 2.08 18.81
CA ALA A 2 9.72 2.42 17.41
C ALA A 2 8.45 2.12 16.61
N ASP A 3 7.49 3.06 16.60
CA ASP A 3 6.49 3.12 15.52
C ASP A 3 5.61 4.40 15.46
N ASP A 4 5.91 5.48 16.20
CA ASP A 4 4.96 6.61 16.26
C ASP A 4 5.15 7.67 15.15
N TRP A 5 6.28 7.64 14.43
CA TRP A 5 6.61 8.64 13.39
C TRP A 5 5.68 8.58 12.15
N TYR A 6 4.95 7.48 11.97
CA TYR A 6 3.95 7.35 10.90
C TYR A 6 2.57 7.90 11.29
N GLU A 7 2.38 8.23 12.57
CA GLU A 7 1.12 8.73 13.13
C GLU A 7 1.22 10.18 13.64
N THR A 8 2.39 10.82 13.58
CA THR A 8 2.49 12.23 13.97
C THR A 8 1.95 13.14 12.86
N VAL A 9 0.95 13.97 13.15
CA VAL A 9 0.60 15.11 12.29
C VAL A 9 1.30 16.33 12.88
N TYR A 10 2.21 16.93 12.11
CA TYR A 10 3.03 18.03 12.60
C TYR A 10 2.26 19.36 12.50
N GLU A 11 2.29 20.14 13.57
CA GLU A 11 1.88 21.54 13.53
C GLU A 11 2.90 22.37 12.74
N ASN A 12 2.38 23.41 12.10
CA ASN A 12 3.11 24.39 11.30
C ASN A 12 2.99 25.77 11.96
N GLU A 13 3.97 26.65 11.79
CA GLU A 13 3.90 28.01 12.33
C GLU A 13 2.93 28.89 11.53
N HIS A 14 2.62 28.52 10.29
CA HIS A 14 1.62 29.20 9.49
C HIS A 14 0.22 28.61 9.72
N ASP A 15 -0.69 29.42 10.25
CA ASP A 15 -2.08 29.03 10.51
C ASP A 15 -2.82 28.50 9.29
N VAL A 16 -2.55 29.04 8.10
CA VAL A 16 -3.12 28.59 6.83
C VAL A 16 -2.77 27.14 6.51
N VAL A 17 -1.56 26.68 6.87
CA VAL A 17 -1.14 25.29 6.72
C VAL A 17 -1.90 24.40 7.70
N ASN A 18 -2.03 24.82 8.96
CA ASN A 18 -2.79 24.07 9.97
C ASN A 18 -4.28 23.97 9.60
N GLU A 19 -4.86 25.03 9.02
CA GLU A 19 -6.23 25.04 8.52
C GLU A 19 -6.41 24.06 7.34
N PHE A 20 -5.47 24.03 6.39
CA PHE A 20 -5.44 23.05 5.31
C PHE A 20 -5.45 21.61 5.83
N ILE A 21 -4.56 21.30 6.80
CA ILE A 21 -4.46 19.95 7.38
C ILE A 21 -5.76 19.57 8.10
N ARG A 22 -6.31 20.46 8.94
CA ARG A 22 -7.61 20.25 9.61
C ARG A 22 -8.74 20.03 8.60
N LYS A 23 -8.75 20.80 7.50
CA LYS A 23 -9.75 20.61 6.45
C LYS A 23 -9.62 19.23 5.80
N LYS A 24 -8.40 18.82 5.41
CA LYS A 24 -8.15 17.48 4.86
C LYS A 24 -8.60 16.38 5.81
N GLN A 25 -8.35 16.52 7.11
CA GLN A 25 -8.81 15.59 8.14
C GLN A 25 -10.34 15.50 8.18
N SER A 26 -11.04 16.64 8.24
CA SER A 26 -12.52 16.68 8.26
C SER A 26 -13.16 16.07 7.00
N THR A 27 -12.45 16.09 5.86
CA THR A 27 -12.89 15.47 4.59
C THR A 27 -12.53 13.98 4.47
N GLY A 28 -12.11 13.32 5.55
CA GLY A 28 -11.84 11.88 5.57
C GLY A 28 -10.49 11.46 4.98
N CYS A 29 -9.53 12.37 4.85
CA CYS A 29 -8.17 11.99 4.45
C CYS A 29 -7.56 11.05 5.49
N SER A 30 -6.92 9.98 5.03
CA SER A 30 -6.25 9.04 5.93
C SER A 30 -5.15 9.72 6.73
N HIS A 31 -4.94 9.27 7.97
CA HIS A 31 -3.92 9.80 8.87
C HIS A 31 -2.51 9.82 8.24
N ARG A 32 -2.18 8.77 7.47
CA ARG A 32 -0.94 8.69 6.70
C ARG A 32 -0.81 9.80 5.65
N THR A 33 -1.92 10.20 5.03
CA THR A 33 -1.94 11.32 4.09
C THR A 33 -1.71 12.64 4.83
N LEU A 34 -2.33 12.82 6.01
CA LEU A 34 -2.12 14.00 6.86
C LEU A 34 -0.67 14.12 7.35
N ASN A 35 -0.07 13.02 7.82
CA ASN A 35 1.35 12.93 8.15
C ASN A 35 2.22 13.31 6.93
N SER A 36 1.89 12.82 5.73
CA SER A 36 2.63 13.17 4.51
C SER A 36 2.53 14.66 4.18
N TYR A 37 1.33 15.25 4.24
CA TYR A 37 1.14 16.68 3.98
C TYR A 37 1.86 17.54 5.02
N SER A 38 1.56 17.33 6.31
CA SER A 38 2.14 18.11 7.41
C SER A 38 3.67 18.05 7.41
N ARG A 39 4.26 16.85 7.23
CA ARG A 39 5.70 16.69 7.18
C ARG A 39 6.33 17.39 5.97
N THR A 40 5.70 17.35 4.80
CA THR A 40 6.22 18.04 3.62
C THR A 40 6.14 19.56 3.79
N LEU A 41 5.01 20.09 4.26
CA LEU A 41 4.83 21.53 4.44
C LEU A 41 5.74 22.08 5.53
N LYS A 42 5.90 21.36 6.65
CA LYS A 42 6.90 21.69 7.68
C LYS A 42 8.33 21.73 7.12
N LYS A 43 8.71 20.75 6.30
CA LYS A 43 10.04 20.72 5.66
C LYS A 43 10.25 21.89 4.72
N PHE A 44 9.23 22.29 3.99
CA PHE A 44 9.32 23.41 3.06
C PHE A 44 9.42 24.74 3.83
N PHE A 45 8.45 25.02 4.70
CA PHE A 45 8.33 26.31 5.39
C PHE A 45 9.23 26.50 6.60
N HIS A 46 9.75 25.43 7.24
CA HIS A 46 10.55 25.59 8.46
C HIS A 46 11.97 25.02 8.37
N GLU A 47 12.22 24.04 7.49
CA GLU A 47 13.58 23.53 7.31
C GLU A 47 14.30 24.16 6.12
N GLN A 48 13.59 24.62 5.08
CA GLN A 48 14.23 25.22 3.90
C GLN A 48 14.04 26.73 3.80
N PHE A 49 12.82 27.21 4.07
CA PHE A 49 12.49 28.63 3.95
C PHE A 49 11.80 29.15 5.23
N PRO A 50 12.50 29.19 6.39
CA PRO A 50 11.91 29.54 7.69
C PRO A 50 11.26 30.92 7.73
N ASP A 51 11.77 31.87 6.93
CA ASP A 51 11.28 33.26 6.93
C ASP A 51 10.25 33.54 5.83
N LEU A 52 9.84 32.52 5.05
CA LEU A 52 9.01 32.71 3.86
C LEU A 52 7.53 32.51 4.16
N SER A 53 6.72 33.54 3.94
CA SER A 53 5.26 33.40 4.05
C SER A 53 4.68 32.56 2.91
N PRO A 54 3.60 31.78 3.16
CA PRO A 54 2.85 31.11 2.10
C PRO A 54 2.36 32.00 0.95
N SER A 55 2.13 33.30 1.17
CA SER A 55 1.77 34.25 0.10
C SER A 55 2.95 34.74 -0.74
N GLU A 56 4.17 34.56 -0.27
CA GLU A 56 5.41 35.03 -0.94
C GLU A 56 6.11 33.92 -1.75
N VAL A 57 5.57 32.70 -1.73
CA VAL A 57 6.18 31.58 -2.44
C VAL A 57 6.06 31.75 -3.95
N THR A 58 7.20 31.73 -4.63
CA THR A 58 7.31 31.85 -6.08
C THR A 58 7.68 30.49 -6.70
N VAL A 59 7.59 30.40 -8.04
CA VAL A 59 8.08 29.23 -8.80
C VAL A 59 9.56 28.97 -8.48
N ARG A 60 10.38 30.03 -8.40
CA ARG A 60 11.81 29.93 -8.08
C ARG A 60 12.09 29.26 -6.73
N HIS A 61 11.33 29.59 -5.69
CA HIS A 61 11.47 28.92 -4.37
C HIS A 61 11.19 27.41 -4.47
N VAL A 62 10.25 27.00 -5.32
CA VAL A 62 9.95 25.59 -5.54
C VAL A 62 11.04 24.91 -6.38
N GLU A 63 11.58 25.56 -7.39
CA GLU A 63 12.73 25.08 -8.16
C GLU A 63 13.96 24.87 -7.27
N ASP A 64 14.28 25.86 -6.42
CA ASP A 64 15.35 25.78 -5.43
C ASP A 64 15.13 24.60 -4.48
N TYR A 65 13.89 24.38 -4.05
CA TYR A 65 13.54 23.21 -3.24
C TYR A 65 13.82 21.89 -3.97
N VAL A 66 13.50 21.79 -5.27
CA VAL A 66 13.80 20.59 -6.07
C VAL A 66 15.30 20.35 -6.17
N VAL A 67 16.11 21.41 -6.31
CA VAL A 67 17.58 21.32 -6.27
C VAL A 67 18.06 20.75 -4.94
N THR A 68 17.56 21.25 -3.81
CA THR A 68 17.89 20.69 -2.48
C THR A 68 17.48 19.23 -2.36
N LEU A 69 16.30 18.85 -2.85
CA LEU A 69 15.85 17.46 -2.81
C LEU A 69 16.74 16.55 -3.67
N ASP A 70 17.30 17.07 -4.76
CA ASP A 70 18.25 16.35 -5.61
C ASP A 70 19.61 16.17 -4.93
N GLN A 71 20.15 17.23 -4.30
CA GLN A 71 21.38 17.18 -3.49
C GLN A 71 21.28 16.16 -2.34
N ARG A 72 20.07 15.94 -1.81
CA ARG A 72 19.79 14.90 -0.80
C ARG A 72 19.71 13.47 -1.38
N GLY A 73 19.92 13.29 -2.68
CA GLY A 73 19.86 11.99 -3.36
C GLY A 73 18.45 11.40 -3.43
N LEU A 74 17.39 12.21 -3.35
CA LEU A 74 16.01 11.70 -3.35
C LEU A 74 15.57 11.27 -4.75
N SER A 75 14.92 10.11 -4.83
CA SER A 75 14.40 9.61 -6.10
C SER A 75 13.37 10.55 -6.74
N GLN A 76 13.28 10.57 -8.07
CA GLN A 76 12.29 11.37 -8.82
C GLN A 76 10.85 11.22 -8.31
N ASN A 77 10.42 9.99 -7.98
CA ASN A 77 9.08 9.75 -7.41
C ASN A 77 8.92 10.36 -6.01
N THR A 78 10.01 10.41 -5.23
CA THR A 78 10.00 11.09 -3.94
C THR A 78 9.82 12.59 -4.16
N LYS A 79 10.65 13.20 -5.02
CA LYS A 79 10.56 14.64 -5.36
C LYS A 79 9.16 15.03 -5.82
N ARG A 80 8.59 14.26 -6.74
CA ARG A 80 7.21 14.44 -7.22
C ARG A 80 6.17 14.42 -6.09
N ARG A 81 6.28 13.49 -5.12
CA ARG A 81 5.36 13.43 -3.97
C ARG A 81 5.44 14.65 -3.04
N TYR A 82 6.63 15.26 -2.90
CA TYR A 82 6.76 16.50 -2.15
C TYR A 82 6.04 17.64 -2.89
N LEU A 83 6.26 17.77 -4.20
CA LEU A 83 5.57 18.78 -5.00
C LEU A 83 4.05 18.57 -5.07
N GLU A 84 3.57 17.32 -5.18
CA GLU A 84 2.13 17.01 -5.12
C GLU A 84 1.51 17.42 -3.78
N SER A 85 2.27 17.36 -2.68
CA SER A 85 1.81 17.80 -1.36
C SER A 85 1.72 19.32 -1.27
N LEU A 86 2.72 20.02 -1.81
CA LEU A 86 2.77 21.48 -1.88
C LEU A 86 1.69 22.02 -2.83
N SER A 87 1.55 21.41 -4.01
CA SER A 87 0.54 21.75 -5.00
C SER A 87 -0.87 21.55 -4.45
N ALA A 88 -1.14 20.46 -3.72
CA ALA A 88 -2.44 20.26 -3.09
C ALA A 88 -2.79 21.31 -2.02
N PHE A 89 -1.79 21.89 -1.35
CA PHE A 89 -1.96 23.01 -0.43
C PHE A 89 -2.33 24.28 -1.17
N TYR A 90 -1.56 24.67 -2.20
CA TYR A 90 -1.85 25.86 -3.02
C TYR A 90 -3.18 25.77 -3.78
N ASP A 91 -3.53 24.60 -4.33
CA ASP A 91 -4.83 24.37 -4.96
C ASP A 91 -6.00 24.56 -3.99
N TRP A 92 -5.76 24.30 -2.70
CA TRP A 92 -6.77 24.51 -1.67
C TRP A 92 -6.86 25.97 -1.25
N THR A 93 -5.73 26.67 -1.07
CA THR A 93 -5.71 28.08 -0.66
C THR A 93 -6.32 28.98 -1.73
N MET A 94 -5.98 28.78 -3.01
CA MET A 94 -6.51 29.56 -4.15
C MET A 94 -8.04 29.50 -4.28
N LYS A 95 -8.69 28.50 -3.67
CA LYS A 95 -10.16 28.33 -3.70
C LYS A 95 -10.85 28.99 -2.51
N ARG A 96 -10.17 29.84 -1.75
CA ARG A 96 -10.67 30.43 -0.50
C ARG A 96 -10.47 31.94 -0.51
N PRO A 97 -11.55 32.73 -0.39
CA PRO A 97 -11.47 34.20 -0.38
C PRO A 97 -10.53 34.76 0.70
N ARG A 98 -10.41 34.07 1.85
CA ARG A 98 -9.53 34.48 2.95
C ARG A 98 -8.04 34.49 2.59
N PHE A 99 -7.63 33.79 1.53
CA PHE A 99 -6.24 33.71 1.07
C PHE A 99 -6.08 34.32 -0.33
N GLU A 100 -6.74 35.44 -0.60
CA GLU A 100 -6.76 36.11 -1.90
C GLU A 100 -5.38 36.56 -2.40
N GLU A 101 -4.42 36.79 -1.49
CA GLU A 101 -3.02 37.07 -1.83
C GLU A 101 -2.35 35.90 -2.57
N ILE A 102 -2.83 34.66 -2.36
CA ILE A 102 -2.32 33.46 -3.02
C ILE A 102 -3.09 33.25 -4.33
N THR A 103 -2.54 33.82 -5.41
CA THR A 103 -3.17 33.84 -6.73
C THR A 103 -2.75 32.69 -7.65
N GLY A 104 -1.78 31.87 -7.24
CA GLY A 104 -1.19 30.84 -8.08
C GLY A 104 -0.69 29.62 -7.32
N ASN A 105 -0.41 28.55 -8.09
CA ASN A 105 0.16 27.31 -7.58
C ASN A 105 1.59 27.14 -8.12
N PRO A 106 2.61 27.71 -7.47
CA PRO A 106 4.00 27.61 -7.94
C PRO A 106 4.49 26.15 -7.99
N ALA A 107 3.94 25.29 -7.12
CA ALA A 107 4.28 23.88 -7.11
C ALA A 107 3.70 23.08 -8.28
N ALA A 108 2.54 23.49 -8.82
CA ALA A 108 1.97 22.85 -10.00
C ALA A 108 2.84 23.12 -11.24
N VAL A 109 3.38 24.33 -11.39
CA VAL A 109 4.27 24.70 -12.52
C VAL A 109 5.49 23.77 -12.54
N VAL A 110 6.25 23.71 -11.44
CA VAL A 110 7.46 22.86 -11.36
C VAL A 110 7.11 21.36 -11.46
N LEU A 111 5.91 20.95 -11.07
CA LEU A 111 5.46 19.56 -11.15
C LEU A 111 5.28 19.07 -12.60
N GLU A 112 5.03 19.98 -13.55
CA GLU A 112 4.93 19.68 -14.99
C GLU A 112 6.31 19.29 -15.56
N ASP A 113 7.37 19.93 -15.09
CA ASP A 113 8.75 19.69 -15.53
C ASP A 113 9.35 18.39 -14.98
N ILE A 114 8.76 17.82 -13.92
CA ILE A 114 9.25 16.56 -13.34
C ILE A 114 8.58 15.36 -14.02
N PRO A 115 9.27 14.60 -14.90
CA PRO A 115 8.64 13.50 -15.62
C PRO A 115 8.17 12.40 -14.68
N LYS A 116 6.97 11.88 -14.91
CA LYS A 116 6.46 10.68 -14.21
C LYS A 116 7.31 9.47 -14.61
N LYS A 117 8.19 9.02 -13.71
CA LYS A 117 8.96 7.79 -13.94
C LYS A 117 8.06 6.57 -13.77
N ILE A 118 7.52 6.07 -14.89
CA ILE A 118 6.83 4.78 -14.94
C ILE A 118 7.90 3.69 -14.74
N ARG A 119 7.82 3.00 -13.60
CA ARG A 119 8.72 1.88 -13.33
C ARG A 119 8.21 0.65 -14.08
N LYS A 120 9.08 0.02 -14.86
CA LYS A 120 8.83 -1.33 -15.39
C LYS A 120 8.67 -2.31 -14.23
N ARG A 121 7.88 -3.37 -14.45
CA ARG A 121 7.68 -4.45 -13.49
C ARG A 121 9.05 -5.04 -13.08
N PRO A 122 9.26 -5.42 -11.81
CA PRO A 122 10.46 -6.16 -11.44
C PRO A 122 10.58 -7.47 -12.20
N ASP A 123 11.77 -7.80 -12.71
CA ASP A 123 12.03 -9.03 -13.47
C ASP A 123 11.76 -10.27 -12.61
N CYS A 124 12.03 -10.16 -11.30
CA CYS A 124 11.77 -11.21 -10.32
C CYS A 124 10.28 -11.48 -10.07
N ALA A 125 9.37 -10.62 -10.52
CA ALA A 125 7.95 -10.70 -10.20
C ALA A 125 7.22 -11.72 -11.09
N THR A 126 7.58 -13.00 -11.05
CA THR A 126 6.90 -14.09 -11.78
C THR A 126 6.15 -15.03 -10.83
N TRP A 127 5.21 -15.84 -11.37
CA TRP A 127 4.49 -16.85 -10.58
C TRP A 127 5.47 -17.90 -10.04
N GLU A 128 6.38 -18.33 -10.90
CA GLU A 128 7.38 -19.36 -10.64
C GLU A 128 8.30 -18.93 -9.49
N ASN A 129 8.77 -17.69 -9.50
CA ASN A 129 9.57 -17.14 -8.40
C ASN A 129 8.75 -17.01 -7.11
N GLY A 130 7.51 -16.53 -7.19
CA GLY A 130 6.61 -16.44 -6.03
C GLY A 130 6.38 -17.80 -5.37
N ALA A 131 6.15 -18.84 -6.18
CA ALA A 131 5.97 -20.22 -5.72
C ALA A 131 7.25 -20.80 -5.11
N LYS A 132 8.41 -20.61 -5.77
CA LYS A 132 9.73 -21.01 -5.23
C LYS A 132 9.98 -20.41 -3.84
N ILE A 133 9.67 -19.13 -3.65
CA ILE A 133 9.81 -18.44 -2.37
C ILE A 133 8.92 -19.09 -1.30
N ILE A 134 7.64 -19.35 -1.60
CA ILE A 134 6.70 -19.96 -0.64
C ILE A 134 7.18 -21.35 -0.22
N ARG A 135 7.69 -22.16 -1.15
CA ARG A 135 8.20 -23.51 -0.84
C ARG A 135 9.42 -23.49 0.08
N ASN A 136 10.25 -22.45 0.00
CA ASN A 136 11.43 -22.28 0.85
C ASN A 136 11.13 -21.64 2.22
N MET A 137 9.88 -21.25 2.50
CA MET A 137 9.50 -20.74 3.82
C MET A 137 9.27 -21.89 4.80
N THR A 138 10.01 -21.90 5.90
CA THR A 138 9.90 -22.92 6.96
C THR A 138 8.91 -22.56 8.06
N ASP A 139 8.82 -21.29 8.44
CA ASP A 139 7.85 -20.79 9.45
C ASP A 139 6.42 -20.93 8.89
N PRO A 140 5.54 -21.78 9.49
CA PRO A 140 4.21 -22.05 8.95
C PRO A 140 3.35 -20.79 8.83
N ARG A 141 3.44 -19.87 9.81
CA ARG A 141 2.73 -18.59 9.78
C ARG A 141 3.14 -17.77 8.57
N ASN A 142 4.44 -17.55 8.37
CA ASN A 142 4.95 -16.73 7.26
C ASN A 142 4.65 -17.39 5.90
N LYS A 143 4.75 -18.72 5.82
CA LYS A 143 4.36 -19.49 4.63
C LYS A 143 2.89 -19.25 4.29
N THR A 144 1.98 -19.42 5.25
CA THR A 144 0.53 -19.21 5.05
C THR A 144 0.20 -17.75 4.71
N VAL A 145 0.88 -16.77 5.30
CA VAL A 145 0.76 -15.36 4.88
C VAL A 145 1.18 -15.18 3.42
N ALA A 146 2.30 -15.77 2.99
CA ALA A 146 2.77 -15.66 1.63
C ALA A 146 1.85 -16.37 0.62
N VAL A 147 1.27 -17.53 0.98
CA VAL A 147 0.23 -18.20 0.20
C VAL A 147 -0.96 -17.27 0.00
N LEU A 148 -1.50 -16.71 1.09
CA LEU A 148 -2.65 -15.81 1.03
C LEU A 148 -2.36 -14.60 0.12
N LEU A 149 -1.17 -14.00 0.22
CA LEU A 149 -0.75 -12.88 -0.63
C LEU A 149 -0.63 -13.28 -2.12
N ALA A 150 -0.05 -14.43 -2.41
CA ALA A 150 0.14 -14.91 -3.77
C ALA A 150 -1.18 -15.30 -4.44
N LYS A 151 -2.11 -15.86 -3.66
CA LYS A 151 -3.37 -16.43 -4.13
C LYS A 151 -4.54 -15.47 -4.14
N THR A 152 -4.50 -14.38 -3.37
CA THR A 152 -5.59 -13.37 -3.36
C THR A 152 -5.14 -12.00 -3.86
N GLY A 153 -3.83 -11.78 -3.95
CA GLY A 153 -3.25 -10.48 -4.28
C GLY A 153 -3.55 -9.38 -3.25
N CYS A 154 -4.07 -9.70 -2.06
CA CYS A 154 -4.37 -8.70 -1.03
C CYS A 154 -3.12 -7.96 -0.54
N ARG A 155 -3.31 -6.83 0.13
CA ARG A 155 -2.20 -6.10 0.76
C ARG A 155 -1.76 -6.85 2.01
N VAL A 156 -0.47 -6.82 2.33
CA VAL A 156 0.06 -7.42 3.57
C VAL A 156 -0.66 -6.92 4.82
N SER A 157 -1.05 -5.65 4.89
CA SER A 157 -1.83 -5.15 6.03
C SER A 157 -3.22 -5.77 6.11
N GLU A 158 -3.86 -6.06 4.98
CA GLU A 158 -5.18 -6.71 4.93
C GLU A 158 -5.05 -8.17 5.36
N ALA A 159 -4.06 -8.90 4.83
CA ALA A 159 -3.77 -10.29 5.21
C ALA A 159 -3.53 -10.44 6.72
N LEU A 160 -2.78 -9.52 7.31
CA LEU A 160 -2.44 -9.58 8.74
C LEU A 160 -3.60 -9.18 9.65
N GLU A 161 -4.66 -8.57 9.13
CA GLU A 161 -5.85 -8.21 9.91
C GLU A 161 -6.97 -9.25 9.89
N VAL A 162 -6.81 -10.32 9.11
CA VAL A 162 -7.75 -11.43 9.07
C VAL A 162 -7.91 -12.02 10.48
N LYS A 163 -9.16 -12.11 10.94
CA LYS A 163 -9.55 -12.79 12.17
C LYS A 163 -10.07 -14.20 11.89
N MET A 164 -10.21 -15.01 12.94
CA MET A 164 -10.79 -16.36 12.82
C MET A 164 -12.20 -16.33 12.22
N ASP A 165 -13.05 -15.38 12.62
CA ASP A 165 -14.42 -15.22 12.10
C ASP A 165 -14.49 -14.64 10.68
N ASP A 166 -13.35 -14.29 10.08
CA ASP A 166 -13.29 -13.87 8.67
C ASP A 166 -13.13 -15.05 7.72
N LEU A 167 -12.93 -16.26 8.26
CA LEU A 167 -12.67 -17.48 7.50
C LEU A 167 -13.98 -18.21 7.22
N MET A 168 -14.48 -18.07 6.00
CA MET A 168 -15.65 -18.80 5.48
C MET A 168 -15.12 -19.91 4.56
N LEU A 169 -14.27 -20.79 5.10
CA LEU A 169 -13.48 -21.75 4.31
C LEU A 169 -14.36 -22.82 3.66
N ASP A 170 -15.43 -23.24 4.32
CA ASP A 170 -16.40 -24.19 3.76
C ASP A 170 -17.11 -23.63 2.52
N GLU A 171 -17.30 -22.31 2.46
CA GLU A 171 -17.82 -21.60 1.28
C GLU A 171 -16.69 -21.25 0.27
N GLY A 172 -15.41 -21.43 0.64
CA GLY A 172 -14.26 -21.07 -0.18
C GLY A 172 -13.97 -19.56 -0.23
N PHE A 173 -14.20 -18.85 0.87
CA PHE A 173 -14.01 -17.40 0.94
C PHE A 173 -13.28 -16.91 2.19
N ILE A 174 -12.69 -15.71 2.09
CA ILE A 174 -12.14 -14.95 3.22
C ILE A 174 -12.64 -13.51 3.19
N ARG A 175 -13.02 -12.97 4.34
CA ARG A 175 -13.41 -11.57 4.49
C ARG A 175 -12.21 -10.68 4.81
N LEU A 176 -11.99 -9.63 4.02
CA LEU A 176 -10.98 -8.60 4.28
C LEU A 176 -11.66 -7.30 4.75
N ARG A 177 -11.50 -6.96 6.04
CA ARG A 177 -12.27 -5.88 6.69
C ARG A 177 -11.77 -4.46 6.42
N LYS A 178 -10.45 -4.20 6.49
CA LYS A 178 -9.92 -2.83 6.35
C LYS A 178 -9.21 -2.63 5.03
N ARG A 179 -9.99 -2.45 3.96
CA ARG A 179 -9.45 -2.00 2.67
C ARG A 179 -9.42 -0.48 2.59
N LYS A 180 -8.64 0.04 1.64
CA LYS A 180 -8.60 1.47 1.35
C LYS A 180 -10.03 1.98 1.09
N GLY A 181 -10.44 3.05 1.79
CA GLY A 181 -11.79 3.61 1.70
C GLY A 181 -12.81 2.97 2.65
N GLY A 182 -12.38 2.14 3.61
CA GLY A 182 -13.26 1.58 4.65
C GLY A 182 -14.17 0.44 4.17
N LYS A 183 -14.06 0.01 2.91
CA LYS A 183 -14.86 -1.07 2.35
C LYS A 183 -14.38 -2.44 2.86
N GLN A 184 -15.33 -3.31 3.17
CA GLN A 184 -15.08 -4.74 3.38
C GLN A 184 -15.24 -5.48 2.05
N THR A 185 -14.51 -6.57 1.84
CA THR A 185 -14.69 -7.42 0.64
C THR A 185 -14.51 -8.88 0.99
N VAL A 186 -15.38 -9.74 0.48
CA VAL A 186 -15.25 -11.18 0.53
C VAL A 186 -14.53 -11.65 -0.72
N VAL A 187 -13.39 -12.31 -0.57
CA VAL A 187 -12.57 -12.78 -1.70
C VAL A 187 -12.55 -14.30 -1.75
N PRO A 188 -12.64 -14.90 -2.96
CA PRO A 188 -12.54 -16.34 -3.11
C PRO A 188 -11.13 -16.82 -2.79
N VAL A 189 -11.04 -18.05 -2.31
CA VAL A 189 -9.80 -18.79 -2.09
C VAL A 189 -9.94 -20.21 -2.62
N ASP A 190 -8.83 -20.77 -3.10
CA ASP A 190 -8.78 -22.12 -3.61
C ASP A 190 -8.42 -23.13 -2.52
N GLU A 191 -8.55 -24.40 -2.86
CA GLU A 191 -8.32 -25.54 -1.96
C GLU A 191 -6.91 -25.51 -1.34
N GLU A 192 -5.86 -25.16 -2.10
CA GLU A 192 -4.52 -25.04 -1.55
C GLU A 192 -4.39 -23.93 -0.49
N THR A 193 -5.10 -22.82 -0.68
CA THR A 193 -5.13 -21.73 0.29
C THR A 193 -5.88 -22.15 1.55
N ILE A 194 -7.00 -22.85 1.40
CA ILE A 194 -7.78 -23.41 2.52
C ILE A 194 -6.90 -24.35 3.34
N GLN A 195 -6.27 -25.34 2.69
CA GLN A 195 -5.40 -26.30 3.35
C GLN A 195 -4.19 -25.64 4.03
N ALA A 196 -3.61 -24.59 3.43
CA ALA A 196 -2.50 -23.86 4.04
C ALA A 196 -2.95 -23.10 5.31
N ILE A 197 -4.18 -22.59 5.32
CA ILE A 197 -4.78 -21.91 6.49
C ILE A 197 -5.11 -22.94 7.57
N GLU A 198 -5.74 -24.06 7.22
CA GLU A 198 -6.10 -25.11 8.17
C GLU A 198 -4.86 -25.73 8.83
N ARG A 199 -3.85 -26.10 8.03
CA ARG A 199 -2.55 -26.60 8.55
C ARG A 199 -1.93 -25.60 9.52
N PHE A 200 -2.02 -24.30 9.22
CA PHE A 200 -1.53 -23.28 10.15
C PHE A 200 -2.41 -23.13 11.39
N LYS A 201 -3.75 -23.24 11.30
CA LYS A 201 -4.65 -23.19 12.45
C LYS A 201 -4.29 -24.25 13.50
N PHE A 202 -3.89 -25.45 13.09
CA PHE A 202 -3.44 -26.50 14.02
C PHE A 202 -2.16 -26.14 14.79
N THR A 203 -1.30 -25.31 14.22
CA THR A 203 -0.02 -24.89 14.83
C THR A 203 -0.06 -23.44 15.34
N ARG A 204 -1.20 -22.77 15.21
CA ARG A 204 -1.39 -21.39 15.63
C ARG A 204 -1.27 -21.35 17.16
N PRO A 205 -0.34 -20.56 17.72
CA PRO A 205 -0.23 -20.41 19.16
C PRO A 205 -1.54 -19.91 19.76
N SER A 206 -1.99 -20.54 20.84
CA SER A 206 -3.06 -19.97 21.67
C SER A 206 -2.45 -18.89 22.56
N HIS A 207 -2.89 -17.65 22.40
CA HIS A 207 -2.44 -16.53 23.22
C HIS A 207 -3.64 -15.66 23.61
N GLY A 208 -4.18 -15.94 24.80
CA GLY A 208 -5.34 -15.22 25.35
C GLY A 208 -6.53 -15.19 24.40
N ASP A 209 -7.24 -14.06 24.38
CA ASP A 209 -8.47 -13.85 23.60
C ASP A 209 -8.22 -13.20 22.22
N SER A 210 -7.03 -13.40 21.64
CA SER A 210 -6.70 -12.77 20.35
C SER A 210 -7.38 -13.48 19.19
N ASP A 211 -8.27 -12.78 18.47
CA ASP A 211 -8.97 -13.35 17.30
C ASP A 211 -8.15 -13.38 16.01
N TYR A 212 -6.98 -12.73 15.97
CA TYR A 212 -6.22 -12.59 14.72
C TYR A 212 -5.70 -13.95 14.25
N LEU A 213 -5.83 -14.25 12.96
CA LEU A 213 -5.28 -15.48 12.38
C LEU A 213 -3.75 -15.51 12.59
N PHE A 214 -3.06 -14.43 12.24
CA PHE A 214 -1.59 -14.37 12.30
C PHE A 214 -1.07 -13.63 13.53
N LEU A 215 -0.64 -14.39 14.53
CA LEU A 215 -0.09 -13.86 15.79
C LEU A 215 1.43 -13.74 15.77
N SER A 216 1.93 -12.78 16.55
CA SER A 216 3.30 -12.73 17.05
C SER A 216 3.46 -13.64 18.27
N ILE A 217 4.70 -13.91 18.66
CA ILE A 217 5.03 -14.67 19.88
C ILE A 217 4.47 -13.99 21.15
N ARG A 218 4.13 -12.70 21.08
CA ARG A 218 3.54 -11.94 22.19
C ARG A 218 2.01 -11.90 22.16
N GLY A 219 1.35 -12.73 21.34
CA GLY A 219 -0.11 -12.78 21.22
C GLY A 219 -0.77 -11.64 20.43
N ASN A 220 -0.04 -10.55 20.16
CA ASN A 220 -0.50 -9.47 19.28
C ASN A 220 -0.40 -9.87 17.80
N ARG A 221 -1.12 -9.19 16.91
CA ARG A 221 -0.98 -9.32 15.45
C ARG A 221 0.49 -9.25 15.03
N VAL A 222 0.90 -10.14 14.12
CA VAL A 222 2.27 -10.13 13.57
C VAL A 222 2.58 -8.79 12.87
N SER A 223 3.81 -8.30 13.00
CA SER A 223 4.20 -7.04 12.37
C SER A 223 4.41 -7.20 10.87
N LYS A 224 4.05 -6.17 10.10
CA LYS A 224 4.35 -6.11 8.65
C LYS A 224 5.84 -6.24 8.37
N THR A 225 6.68 -5.62 9.20
CA THR A 225 8.14 -5.66 9.05
C THR A 225 8.68 -7.08 9.17
N GLN A 226 8.12 -7.89 10.07
CA GLN A 226 8.51 -9.29 10.22
C GLN A 226 8.20 -10.11 8.96
N VAL A 227 6.99 -9.98 8.40
CA VAL A 227 6.63 -10.66 7.14
C VAL A 227 7.51 -10.18 5.99
N GLN A 228 7.79 -8.88 5.90
CA GLN A 228 8.69 -8.34 4.88
C GLN A 228 10.10 -8.94 4.96
N ARG A 229 10.63 -9.12 6.18
CA ARG A 229 11.93 -9.77 6.40
C ARG A 229 11.88 -11.24 6.01
N ALA A 230 10.83 -11.97 6.40
CA ALA A 230 10.66 -13.38 6.05
C ALA A 230 10.59 -13.61 4.53
N VAL A 231 9.80 -12.79 3.81
CA VAL A 231 9.73 -12.86 2.33
C VAL A 231 11.08 -12.57 1.68
N LYS A 232 11.82 -11.57 2.17
CA LYS A 232 13.15 -11.26 1.65
C LYS A 232 14.15 -12.40 1.90
N GLN A 233 14.14 -12.97 3.11
CA GLN A 233 15.03 -14.09 3.45
C GLN A 233 14.73 -15.31 2.59
N ALA A 234 13.46 -15.68 2.43
CA ALA A 234 13.05 -16.77 1.57
C ALA A 234 13.36 -16.51 0.09
N ALA A 235 13.29 -15.25 -0.37
CA ALA A 235 13.70 -14.88 -1.73
C ALA A 235 15.20 -15.05 -1.99
N VAL A 236 16.04 -14.80 -0.98
CA VAL A 236 17.48 -15.08 -1.06
C VAL A 236 17.74 -16.59 -1.05
N GLN A 237 17.08 -17.33 -0.15
CA GLN A 237 17.23 -18.78 -0.06
C GLN A 237 16.75 -19.51 -1.32
N ALA A 238 15.71 -18.99 -1.97
CA ALA A 238 15.14 -19.54 -3.20
C ALA A 238 15.87 -19.10 -4.49
N ASP A 239 17.01 -18.41 -4.38
CA ASP A 239 17.80 -17.88 -5.50
C ASP A 239 16.97 -16.97 -6.44
N VAL A 240 16.01 -16.22 -5.88
CA VAL A 240 15.20 -15.24 -6.61
C VAL A 240 15.80 -13.83 -6.50
N MET A 241 16.59 -13.58 -5.46
CA MET A 241 17.14 -12.27 -5.13
C MET A 241 18.50 -12.41 -4.45
N GLU A 242 19.46 -11.57 -4.81
CA GLU A 242 20.76 -11.51 -4.12
C GLU A 242 20.61 -10.96 -2.69
N ARG A 243 21.51 -11.38 -1.79
CA ARG A 243 21.53 -10.86 -0.41
C ARG A 243 21.84 -9.37 -0.42
N GLY A 244 20.99 -8.58 0.23
CA GLY A 244 21.15 -7.12 0.30
C GLY A 244 20.56 -6.35 -0.87
N GLU A 245 19.98 -7.04 -1.87
CA GLU A 245 19.36 -6.38 -3.03
C GLU A 245 18.19 -5.48 -2.61
N ASP A 246 18.26 -4.23 -3.04
CA ASP A 246 17.27 -3.19 -2.75
C ASP A 246 16.74 -2.48 -4.02
N ARG A 247 17.37 -2.76 -5.17
CA ARG A 247 16.98 -2.22 -6.47
C ARG A 247 15.59 -2.70 -6.81
N PHE A 248 14.74 -1.75 -7.21
CA PHE A 248 13.32 -2.01 -7.41
C PHE A 248 13.04 -3.15 -8.40
N HIS A 249 13.85 -3.28 -9.45
CA HIS A 249 13.64 -4.27 -10.50
C HIS A 249 14.08 -5.69 -10.12
N LYS A 250 14.90 -5.84 -9.07
CA LYS A 250 15.45 -7.14 -8.62
C LYS A 250 14.91 -7.61 -7.27
N LYS A 251 14.13 -6.78 -6.56
CA LYS A 251 13.62 -7.14 -5.23
C LYS A 251 12.26 -7.82 -5.24
N PHE A 252 12.16 -8.91 -4.50
CA PHE A 252 10.89 -9.54 -4.17
C PHE A 252 10.44 -9.13 -2.76
N THR A 253 9.20 -8.63 -2.64
CA THR A 253 8.62 -8.16 -1.38
C THR A 253 7.16 -8.63 -1.28
N PRO A 254 6.48 -8.50 -0.12
CA PRO A 254 5.05 -8.82 -0.04
C PRO A 254 4.18 -8.12 -1.09
N HIS A 255 4.54 -6.90 -1.51
CA HIS A 255 3.81 -6.20 -2.57
C HIS A 255 4.06 -6.79 -3.97
N THR A 256 5.20 -7.45 -4.17
CA THR A 256 5.52 -8.15 -5.42
C THR A 256 4.52 -9.28 -5.68
N TYR A 257 4.05 -10.00 -4.65
CA TYR A 257 2.99 -11.01 -4.80
C TYR A 257 1.70 -10.45 -5.41
N ARG A 258 1.27 -9.25 -5.02
CA ARG A 258 0.10 -8.59 -5.62
C ARG A 258 0.30 -8.30 -7.10
N THR A 259 1.51 -7.90 -7.49
CA THR A 259 1.86 -7.71 -8.90
C THR A 259 1.84 -9.04 -9.66
N VAL A 260 2.44 -10.08 -9.09
CA VAL A 260 2.41 -11.45 -9.64
C VAL A 260 0.99 -11.92 -9.86
N PHE A 261 0.15 -11.85 -8.82
CA PHE A 261 -1.26 -12.20 -8.87
C PHE A 261 -2.01 -11.44 -9.96
N THR A 262 -1.86 -10.12 -10.01
CA THR A 262 -2.54 -9.27 -11.01
C THR A 262 -2.20 -9.69 -12.43
N THR A 263 -0.91 -9.89 -12.72
CA THR A 263 -0.50 -10.29 -14.07
C THR A 263 -0.90 -11.72 -14.36
N LEU A 264 -0.80 -12.63 -13.40
CA LEU A 264 -1.26 -14.01 -13.58
C LEU A 264 -2.73 -14.04 -14.00
N MET A 265 -3.61 -13.44 -13.19
CA MET A 265 -5.05 -13.46 -13.44
C MET A 265 -5.41 -12.80 -14.76
N ARG A 266 -4.78 -11.68 -15.10
CA ARG A 266 -4.99 -11.03 -16.40
C ARG A 266 -4.55 -11.91 -17.56
N ASN A 267 -3.40 -12.57 -17.45
CA ASN A 267 -2.89 -13.44 -18.51
C ASN A 267 -3.71 -14.73 -18.66
N GLN A 268 -4.43 -15.13 -17.61
CA GLN A 268 -5.38 -16.25 -17.63
C GLN A 268 -6.78 -15.85 -18.11
N GLY A 269 -6.99 -14.57 -18.47
CA GLY A 269 -8.24 -14.11 -19.07
C GLY A 269 -9.28 -13.57 -18.10
N MET A 270 -8.96 -13.39 -16.81
CA MET A 270 -9.88 -12.81 -15.84
C MET A 270 -10.35 -11.41 -16.27
N LYS A 271 -11.66 -11.19 -16.28
CA LYS A 271 -12.33 -9.93 -16.56
C LYS A 271 -11.83 -8.86 -15.60
N GLN A 272 -11.58 -7.68 -16.15
CA GLN A 272 -10.95 -6.59 -15.42
C GLN A 272 -11.75 -6.17 -14.18
N HIS A 273 -13.09 -6.19 -14.24
CA HIS A 273 -13.94 -5.79 -13.13
C HIS A 273 -13.89 -6.81 -11.97
N VAL A 274 -13.87 -8.12 -12.26
CA VAL A 274 -13.68 -9.19 -11.26
C VAL A 274 -12.32 -9.05 -10.59
N LEU A 275 -11.26 -8.86 -11.38
CA LEU A 275 -9.91 -8.65 -10.84
C LEU A 275 -9.83 -7.41 -9.93
N ARG A 276 -10.51 -6.31 -10.28
CA ARG A 276 -10.59 -5.09 -9.45
C ARG A 276 -11.35 -5.33 -8.15
N TYR A 277 -12.44 -6.09 -8.20
CA TYR A 277 -13.22 -6.53 -7.03
C TYR A 277 -12.35 -7.33 -6.06
N ILE A 278 -11.71 -8.42 -6.54
CA ILE A 278 -10.85 -9.28 -5.73
C ILE A 278 -9.70 -8.47 -5.11
N ARG A 279 -9.07 -7.59 -5.90
CA ARG A 279 -7.96 -6.76 -5.44
C ARG A 279 -8.36 -5.64 -4.46
N GLY A 280 -9.61 -5.17 -4.46
CA GLY A 280 -10.03 -4.04 -3.64
C GLY A 280 -9.42 -2.72 -4.10
N ASP A 281 -9.36 -2.51 -5.42
CA ASP A 281 -8.91 -1.26 -6.04
C ASP A 281 -10.06 -0.26 -6.28
N ALA A 282 -11.28 -0.56 -5.83
CA ALA A 282 -12.45 0.31 -5.96
C ALA A 282 -12.33 1.55 -5.06
N ALA A 283 -11.54 2.53 -5.52
CA ALA A 283 -11.33 3.82 -4.86
C ALA A 283 -11.41 5.01 -5.84
N SER A 284 -12.21 4.92 -6.91
CA SER A 284 -12.76 6.13 -7.53
C SER A 284 -14.27 6.00 -7.59
N GLU A 285 -14.94 7.03 -7.07
CA GLU A 285 -16.32 7.37 -7.37
C GLU A 285 -16.60 7.13 -8.86
N THR A 286 -17.81 6.65 -9.19
CA THR A 286 -18.30 6.27 -10.54
C THR A 286 -18.15 4.81 -10.99
N MET A 287 -18.20 3.82 -10.09
CA MET A 287 -18.31 2.40 -10.52
C MET A 287 -19.26 1.56 -9.67
N ASP A 288 -20.38 2.13 -9.21
CA ASP A 288 -21.32 1.48 -8.28
C ASP A 288 -22.77 1.35 -8.80
N ILE A 289 -23.00 1.35 -10.13
CA ILE A 289 -24.35 1.05 -10.69
C ILE A 289 -24.35 -0.19 -11.61
N TYR A 290 -23.26 -0.50 -12.32
CA TYR A 290 -23.23 -1.60 -13.31
C TYR A 290 -22.43 -2.85 -12.90
N THR A 291 -21.73 -2.85 -11.76
CA THR A 291 -20.75 -3.89 -11.38
C THR A 291 -20.98 -4.43 -9.96
N ARG A 292 -22.21 -4.80 -9.63
CA ARG A 292 -22.42 -5.78 -8.55
C ARG A 292 -21.87 -7.12 -9.06
N VAL A 293 -20.58 -7.36 -8.83
CA VAL A 293 -19.99 -8.66 -9.10
C VAL A 293 -20.58 -9.63 -8.08
N ASP A 294 -21.30 -10.64 -8.54
CA ASP A 294 -21.75 -11.73 -7.68
C ASP A 294 -20.52 -12.45 -7.11
N ARG A 295 -20.56 -12.77 -5.82
CA ARG A 295 -19.41 -13.39 -5.15
C ARG A 295 -19.11 -14.79 -5.71
N GLU A 296 -20.13 -15.50 -6.18
CA GLU A 296 -20.00 -16.82 -6.80
C GLU A 296 -19.42 -16.69 -8.21
N ASP A 297 -19.89 -15.73 -9.02
CA ASP A 297 -19.28 -15.41 -10.31
C ASP A 297 -17.78 -15.07 -10.16
N ALA A 298 -17.44 -14.27 -9.14
CA ALA A 298 -16.06 -13.95 -8.84
C ALA A 298 -15.25 -15.19 -8.43
N ARG A 299 -15.88 -16.15 -7.74
CA ARG A 299 -15.26 -17.41 -7.31
C ARG A 299 -15.03 -18.35 -8.49
N GLU A 300 -16.00 -18.55 -9.36
CA GLU A 300 -15.86 -19.36 -10.57
C GLU A 300 -14.75 -18.82 -11.48
N GLU A 301 -14.75 -17.51 -11.72
CA GLU A 301 -13.73 -16.88 -12.56
C GLU A 301 -12.35 -16.85 -11.88
N TYR A 302 -12.31 -16.77 -10.55
CA TYR A 302 -11.08 -16.94 -9.80
C TYR A 302 -10.51 -18.35 -9.95
N LEU A 303 -11.33 -19.38 -9.75
CA LEU A 303 -10.91 -20.79 -9.77
C LEU A 303 -10.48 -21.22 -11.17
N SER A 304 -11.08 -20.67 -12.24
CA SER A 304 -10.65 -20.95 -13.61
C SER A 304 -9.29 -20.33 -13.97
N CYS A 305 -8.87 -19.28 -13.26
CA CYS A 305 -7.64 -18.54 -13.55
C CYS A 305 -6.47 -18.83 -12.59
N VAL A 306 -6.75 -19.23 -11.34
CA VAL A 306 -5.71 -19.41 -10.33
C VAL A 306 -4.82 -20.61 -10.67
N LYS A 307 -3.49 -20.44 -10.54
CA LYS A 307 -2.53 -21.55 -10.70
C LYS A 307 -2.29 -22.26 -9.38
N ILE A 308 -1.99 -23.56 -9.46
CA ILE A 308 -1.60 -24.40 -8.33
C ILE A 308 -0.14 -24.09 -7.91
N LEU A 309 0.12 -24.07 -6.59
CA LEU A 309 1.44 -23.87 -5.97
C LEU A 309 2.19 -25.19 -5.73
N GLY A 310 1.48 -26.30 -5.54
CA GLY A 310 2.01 -27.62 -5.21
C GLY A 310 2.60 -27.66 -3.79
N LEU A 311 1.77 -27.38 -2.77
CA LEU A 311 2.17 -27.19 -1.36
C LEU A 311 2.06 -28.42 -0.45
#